data_AF-A0A6J7E1F7-F1
#
_entry.id   AF-A0A6J7E1F7-F1
#
_cell.length_a   1.000
_cell.length_b   1.000
_cell.length_c   1.000
_cell.angle_alpha   90.00
_cell.angle_beta   90.00
_cell.angle_gamma   90.00
#
_symmetry.space_group_name_H-M   'P 1'
#
loop_
_entity.id
_entity.type
_entity.pdbx_description
1 polymer ?
#
loop_
_entity_poly.entity_id
_entity_poly.type
_entity_poly.pdbx_seq_one_letter_code
_entity_poly.pdbx_strand_id
1 'polypeptide(L)' 'MEIRYTFGDQLGQYSGRIKSTDELIEMQNEYGQFRVYVVEVCRNCHWNHLHLSYLLGDGQERKAPRKVRTLEDEDWVS' A
#
# COMPACT_ATOMS: atom_id res chain seq x y z
N MET A 1 6.30 14.79 -7.24
CA MET A 1 5.58 13.60 -7.78
C MET A 1 4.91 12.91 -6.60
N GLU A 2 3.66 12.46 -6.73
CA GLU A 2 2.94 11.83 -5.62
C GLU A 2 2.93 10.30 -5.75
N ILE A 3 3.20 9.61 -4.65
CA ILE A 3 3.20 8.16 -4.50
C ILE A 3 2.33 7.79 -3.30
N ARG A 4 1.57 6.69 -3.38
CA ARG A 4 0.67 6.26 -2.30
C ARG A 4 1.08 4.88 -1.83
N TYR A 5 1.43 4.75 -0.56
CA TYR A 5 1.75 3.48 0.07
C TYR A 5 0.58 2.98 0.91
N THR A 6 0.25 1.70 0.81
CA THR A 6 -0.84 1.07 1.57
C THR A 6 -0.32 0.15 2.66
N PHE A 7 -0.82 0.27 3.89
CA PHE A 7 -0.43 -0.57 5.02
C PHE A 7 -1.64 -1.08 5.80
N GLY A 8 -1.62 -2.36 6.16
CA GLY A 8 -2.63 -2.96 7.03
C GLY A 8 -2.44 -4.45 7.16
N ASP A 9 -2.76 -5.00 8.33
CA ASP A 9 -2.54 -6.42 8.64
C ASP A 9 -3.34 -7.33 7.70
N GLN A 10 -4.51 -6.87 7.26
CA GLN A 10 -5.38 -7.60 6.34
C GLN A 10 -4.91 -7.58 4.88
N LEU A 11 -3.90 -6.76 4.53
CA LEU A 11 -3.31 -6.74 3.19
C LEU A 11 -2.28 -7.88 2.98
N GLY A 12 -1.76 -8.46 4.07
CA GLY A 12 -0.71 -9.48 3.99
C GLY A 12 0.51 -9.01 3.21
N GLN A 13 0.93 -9.79 2.21
CA GLN A 13 2.08 -9.49 1.35
C GLN A 13 1.95 -8.21 0.50
N TYR A 14 0.74 -7.64 0.42
CA TYR A 14 0.47 -6.41 -0.31
C TYR A 14 0.64 -5.15 0.56
N SER A 15 0.83 -5.31 1.87
CA SER A 15 1.20 -4.22 2.77
C SER A 15 2.57 -3.64 2.39
N GLY A 16 2.71 -2.32 2.45
CA GLY A 16 3.91 -1.58 2.05
C GLY A 16 4.07 -1.33 0.55
N ARG A 17 3.09 -1.72 -0.29
CA ARG A 17 3.16 -1.52 -1.74
C ARG A 17 2.61 -0.17 -2.20
N ILE A 18 3.06 0.26 -3.37
CA ILE A 18 2.57 1.46 -4.05
C ILE A 18 1.26 1.13 -4.77
N LYS A 19 0.28 2.04 -4.69
CA LYS A 19 -1.01 1.91 -5.34
C LYS A 19 -1.47 3.16 -6.07
N SER A 20 -2.15 2.98 -7.20
CA SER A 20 -2.85 4.04 -7.93
C SER A 20 -4.16 4.40 -7.22
N THR A 21 -4.76 5.54 -7.56
CA THR A 21 -6.05 5.93 -7.00
C THR A 21 -7.16 4.94 -7.36
N ASP A 22 -7.14 4.39 -8.58
CA ASP A 22 -8.13 3.41 -9.04
C ASP A 22 -8.02 2.09 -8.26
N GLU A 23 -6.79 1.62 -8.03
CA GLU A 23 -6.56 0.44 -7.18
C GLU A 23 -7.06 0.67 -5.74
N LEU A 24 -6.90 1.89 -5.20
CA LEU A 24 -7.39 2.21 -3.85
C LEU A 24 -8.91 2.19 -3.76
N ILE A 25 -9.62 2.59 -4.82
CA ILE A 25 -11.08 2.55 -4.90
C ILE A 25 -11.57 1.10 -4.89
N GLU A 26 -10.91 0.21 -5.63
CA GLU A 26 -11.21 -1.22 -5.62
C GLU A 26 -10.94 -1.83 -4.24
N MET A 27 -9.74 -1.56 -3.70
CA MET A 27 -9.30 -2.08 -2.40
C MET A 27 -10.21 -1.65 -1.24
N GLN A 28 -10.83 -0.47 -1.30
CA GLN A 28 -11.76 0.01 -0.27
C GLN A 28 -12.90 -0.99 0.00
N ASN A 29 -13.35 -1.73 -1.02
CA ASN A 29 -14.45 -2.67 -0.90
C ASN A 29 -14.00 -4.14 -0.70
N GLU A 30 -12.69 -4.41 -0.80
CA GLU A 30 -12.12 -5.76 -0.72
C GLU A 30 -11.50 -6.04 0.67
N TYR A 31 -10.93 -5.02 1.30
CA TYR A 31 -10.17 -5.14 2.55
C TYR A 31 -10.84 -4.40 3.71
N GLY A 32 -10.65 -4.93 4.92
CA GLY A 32 -11.28 -4.41 6.14
C GLY A 32 -10.86 -2.99 6.50
N GLN A 33 -9.68 -2.81 7.06
CA GLN A 33 -9.14 -1.48 7.32
C GLN A 33 -7.66 -1.46 6.95
N PHE A 34 -7.27 -0.43 6.20
CA PHE A 34 -5.88 -0.16 5.88
C PHE A 34 -5.64 1.35 5.83
N ARG A 35 -4.39 1.75 6.03
CA ARG A 35 -3.93 3.13 5.98
C ARG A 35 -3.20 3.40 4.67
N VAL A 36 -3.50 4.54 4.07
CA VAL A 36 -2.78 5.08 2.91
C VAL A 36 -1.90 6.23 3.39
N TYR A 37 -0.64 6.22 2.98
CA TYR A 37 0.28 7.34 3.14
C TYR A 37 0.57 7.93 1.77
N VAL A 38 0.24 9.21 1.60
CA VAL A 38 0.50 9.96 0.39
C VAL A 38 1.82 10.70 0.57
N VAL A 39 2.80 10.36 -0.25
CA VAL A 39 4.17 10.85 -0.17
C VAL A 39 4.48 11.64 -1.42
N GLU A 40 5.01 12.85 -1.22
CA GLU A 40 5.60 13.63 -2.29
C GLU A 40 7.09 13.32 -2.41
N VAL A 41 7.54 12.91 -3.61
CA VAL A 41 8.94 12.82 -3.97
C VAL A 41 9.42 14.19 -4.45
N CYS A 42 10.21 14.88 -3.62
CA CYS A 42 10.75 16.20 -3.93
C CYS A 42 12.13 16.08 -4.59
N ARG A 43 12.23 16.55 -5.83
CA ARG A 43 13.49 16.54 -6.61
C ARG A 43 14.47 17.63 -6.20
N ASN A 44 14.04 18.64 -5.45
CA ASN A 44 14.89 19.76 -5.07
C ASN A 44 15.71 19.43 -3.81
N CYS A 45 15.07 18.85 -2.80
CA CYS A 45 15.72 18.48 -1.54
C CYS A 45 16.09 16.99 -1.46
N HIS A 46 15.66 16.18 -2.42
CA HIS A 46 15.89 14.72 -2.50
C HIS A 46 15.25 13.90 -1.37
N TRP A 47 14.27 14.47 -0.66
CA TRP A 47 13.50 13.78 0.37
C TRP A 47 12.10 13.41 -0.10
N ASN A 48 11.57 12.36 0.54
CA ASN A 48 10.19 11.95 0.45
C ASN A 48 9.40 12.60 1.60
N HIS A 49 8.51 13.53 1.28
CA HIS A 49 7.71 14.24 2.26
C HIS A 49 6.36 13.56 2.44
N LEU A 50 6.01 13.19 3.67
CA LEU A 50 4.66 12.73 3.96
C LEU A 50 3.70 13.91 3.82
N HIS A 51 2.82 13.85 2.84
CA HIS A 51 1.85 14.91 2.58
C HIS A 51 0.59 14.74 3.44
N LEU A 52 0.01 13.54 3.44
CA LEU A 52 -1.15 13.20 4.28
C LEU A 52 -1.28 11.68 4.48
N SER A 53 -2.11 11.29 5.43
CA SER A 53 -2.51 9.89 5.61
C SER A 53 -3.99 9.77 5.93
N TYR A 54 -4.64 8.70 5.45
CA TYR A 54 -6.05 8.43 5.69
C TYR A 54 -6.31 6.92 5.76
N LEU A 55 -7.46 6.56 6.33
CA LEU A 55 -7.93 5.18 6.40
C LEU A 55 -8.89 4.90 5.23
N LEU A 56 -8.79 3.70 4.68
CA LEU A 56 -9.73 3.12 3.73
C LEU A 56 -10.09 1.69 4.17
N GLY A 57 -11.09 1.13 3.50
CA GLY A 57 -11.61 -0.22 3.73
C GLY A 57 -13.06 -0.20 4.19
N ASP A 58 -13.68 -1.38 4.25
CA ASP A 58 -15.09 -1.56 4.58
C ASP A 58 -15.37 -1.86 6.06
N GLY A 59 -14.33 -1.87 6.89
CA GLY A 59 -14.39 -2.11 8.33
C GLY A 59 -14.57 -3.57 8.75
N GLN A 60 -14.72 -4.51 7.81
CA GLN A 60 -14.90 -5.93 8.14
C GLN A 60 -13.55 -6.62 8.29
N GLU A 61 -13.28 -7.18 9.46
CA GLU A 61 -12.04 -7.91 9.70
C GLU A 61 -12.00 -9.26 8.97
N ARG A 62 -10.98 -9.44 8.13
CA ARG A 62 -10.71 -10.64 7.35
C ARG A 62 -9.30 -11.14 7.58
N LYS A 63 -9.07 -12.40 7.27
CA LYS A 63 -7.71 -12.94 7.21
C LYS A 63 -6.98 -12.36 6.00
N ALA A 64 -5.71 -12.05 6.18
CA ALA A 64 -4.85 -11.64 5.09
C ALA A 64 -4.83 -12.67 3.96
N PRO A 65 -4.72 -12.25 2.69
CA PRO A 65 -4.54 -13.16 1.56
C PRO A 65 -3.35 -14.10 1.79
N ARG A 66 -3.48 -15.34 1.30
CA ARG A 66 -2.38 -16.30 1.35
C ARG A 66 -1.19 -15.75 0.55
N LYS A 67 0.03 -15.86 1.11
CA LYS A 67 1.26 -15.45 0.42
C LYS A 67 1.37 -16.18 -0.93
N VAL A 68 1.57 -15.43 -2.00
CA VAL A 68 1.83 -15.91 -3.37
C VAL A 68 3.25 -15.48 -3.73
N ARG A 69 4.03 -16.36 -4.34
CA ARG A 69 5.39 -16.03 -4.81
C ARG A 69 5.33 -14.87 -5.82
N THR A 70 6.15 -13.86 -5.59
CA THR A 70 6.23 -12.65 -6.42
C THR A 70 7.63 -12.47 -7.00
N LEU A 71 7.79 -11.58 -7.98
CA LEU A 71 9.09 -11.22 -8.55
C LEU A 71 10.07 -10.71 -7.47
N GLU A 72 9.56 -9.97 -6.48
CA GLU A 72 10.35 -9.47 -5.35
C GLU A 72 10.97 -10.60 -4.51
N ASP A 73 10.40 -11.82 -4.52
CA ASP A 73 10.98 -12.97 -3.85
C ASP A 73 12.15 -13.61 -4.65
N GLU A 74 12.26 -13.35 -5.96
CA GLU A 74 13.27 -13.94 -6.85
C GLU A 74 14.59 -13.15 -6.88
N ASP A 75 14.51 -11.82 -6.73
CA ASP A 75 15.66 -10.92 -6.72
C ASP A 75 16.64 -11.17 -5.54
N TRP A 76 16.21 -11.93 -4.52
CA TRP A 76 17.05 -12.34 -3.37
C TRP A 76 17.95 -13.55 -3.62
N VAL A 77 17.82 -14.21 -4.77
CA VAL A 77 18.52 -15.47 -5.09
C VAL A 77 19.76 -15.23 -5.98
N SER A 78 20.04 -13.98 -6.36
CA SER A 78 21.20 -13.59 -7.21
C SER A 78 22.35 -12.97 -6.43
#